data_AF-A0A948UAU2-F1
#
_entry.id   AF-A0A948UAU2-F1
#
_cell.length_a   1.000
_cell.length_b   1.000
_cell.length_c   1.000
_cell.angle_alpha   90.00
_cell.angle_beta   90.00
_cell.angle_gamma   90.00
#
_symmetry.space_group_name_H-M   'P 1'
#
loop_
_entity.id
_entity.type
_entity.pdbx_description
1 polymer ?
#
loop_
_entity_poly.entity_id
_entity_poly.type
_entity_poly.pdbx_seq_one_letter_code
_entity_poly.pdbx_strand_id
1 'polypeptide(L)'
;MLELRIKNNKRIYQELTQALSPYRERPAGSIMFIVEGTKKKPIIGIRYPGKKLQRRKLKFERTNSALWANLYDFEVVPYEKGKELNTQKFTFAEMMKDFQENKKDNKKFWEIIEELYNDNTITKKPPNLPGIDSKLYLLVLKWIWIQEDFNYRFNWEEVKSPIRYVLETRTGSRTARGAGRAKFFAALILLKHYFNFELVKKIIPLY
;
A
#
# COMPACT_ATOMS: atom_id res chain seq x y z
N MET A 1 -5.34 15.15 11.98
CA MET A 1 -4.28 14.13 11.91
C MET A 1 -4.35 13.22 13.13
N LEU A 2 -4.44 11.92 12.91
CA LEU A 2 -4.52 10.87 13.93
C LEU A 2 -3.22 10.06 13.94
N GLU A 3 -2.81 9.51 15.09
CA GLU A 3 -1.74 8.51 15.14
C GLU A 3 -2.38 7.13 15.13
N LEU A 4 -1.93 6.26 14.22
CA LEU A 4 -2.34 4.87 14.17
C LEU A 4 -1.12 4.00 14.42
N ARG A 5 -1.00 3.50 15.65
CA ARG A 5 0.08 2.60 16.04
C ARG A 5 -0.39 1.16 15.90
N ILE A 6 0.15 0.47 14.90
CA ILE A 6 -0.03 -0.97 14.75
C ILE A 6 0.74 -1.66 15.88
N LYS A 7 0.02 -2.36 16.75
CA LYS A 7 0.60 -3.03 17.93
C LYS A 7 1.23 -4.35 17.54
N ASN A 8 0.65 -5.06 16.57
CA ASN A 8 1.13 -6.35 16.10
C ASN A 8 1.13 -6.41 14.57
N ASN A 9 2.33 -6.45 13.96
CA ASN A 9 2.45 -6.54 12.51
C ASN A 9 1.78 -7.79 11.92
N LYS A 10 1.69 -8.90 12.66
CA LYS A 10 0.95 -10.10 12.21
C LYS A 10 -0.56 -9.87 12.09
N ARG A 11 -1.09 -8.82 12.76
CA ARG A 11 -2.50 -8.42 12.74
C ARG A 11 -2.70 -7.07 12.04
N ILE A 12 -1.72 -6.59 11.28
CA ILE A 12 -1.75 -5.26 10.67
C ILE A 12 -3.03 -4.99 9.87
N TYR A 13 -3.49 -5.96 9.08
CA TYR A 13 -4.72 -5.81 8.30
C TYR A 13 -5.96 -5.70 9.20
N GLN A 14 -6.08 -6.55 10.23
CA GLN A 14 -7.17 -6.47 11.19
C GLN A 14 -7.18 -5.14 11.95
N GLU A 15 -6.03 -4.69 12.43
CA GLU A 15 -5.92 -3.42 13.14
C GLU A 15 -6.27 -2.22 12.23
N LEU A 16 -5.84 -2.26 10.97
CA LEU A 16 -6.19 -1.25 9.97
C LEU A 16 -7.69 -1.23 9.66
N THR A 17 -8.32 -2.39 9.47
CA THR A 17 -9.76 -2.43 9.18
C THR A 17 -10.59 -1.86 10.33
N GLN A 18 -10.22 -2.17 11.57
CA GLN A 18 -10.85 -1.61 12.77
C GLN A 18 -10.64 -0.10 12.88
N ALA A 19 -9.45 0.41 12.56
CA ALA A 19 -9.14 1.82 12.65
C ALA A 19 -9.78 2.68 11.54
N LEU A 20 -9.83 2.16 10.31
CA LEU A 20 -10.28 2.93 9.14
C LEU A 20 -11.80 2.86 8.92
N SER A 21 -12.44 1.72 9.20
CA SER A 21 -13.87 1.50 8.94
C SER A 21 -14.84 2.56 9.53
N PRO A 22 -14.56 3.21 10.67
CA PRO A 22 -15.43 4.29 11.18
C PRO A 22 -15.45 5.54 10.30
N TYR A 23 -14.44 5.73 9.42
CA TYR A 23 -14.27 6.94 8.62
C TYR A 23 -14.69 6.78 7.17
N ARG A 24 -15.22 5.61 6.76
CA ARG A 24 -15.56 5.28 5.36
C ARG A 24 -16.54 6.25 4.67
N GLU A 25 -17.39 6.93 5.45
CA GLU A 25 -18.40 7.87 4.96
C GLU A 25 -17.88 9.32 4.87
N ARG A 26 -16.63 9.56 5.28
CA ARG A 26 -16.00 10.89 5.20
C ARG A 26 -15.62 11.23 3.75
N PRO A 27 -15.45 12.52 3.42
CA PRO A 27 -14.95 12.92 2.10
C PRO A 27 -13.58 12.31 1.78
N ALA A 28 -13.32 12.01 0.51
CA ALA A 28 -12.04 11.46 0.08
C ALA A 28 -10.85 12.35 0.50
N GLY A 29 -9.81 11.72 1.03
CA GLY A 29 -8.57 12.37 1.48
C GLY A 29 -8.71 13.22 2.75
N SER A 30 -9.87 13.22 3.41
CA SER A 30 -10.14 14.14 4.53
C SER A 30 -9.46 13.76 5.84
N ILE A 31 -9.11 12.48 6.05
CA ILE A 31 -8.50 12.00 7.29
C ILE A 31 -7.06 11.55 7.03
N MET A 32 -6.12 12.17 7.74
CA MET A 32 -4.71 11.78 7.76
C MET A 32 -4.39 10.94 9.00
N PHE A 33 -3.91 9.72 8.80
CA PHE A 33 -3.36 8.85 9.83
C PHE A 33 -1.85 8.78 9.69
N ILE A 34 -1.09 9.10 10.74
CA ILE A 34 0.35 8.83 10.80
C ILE A 34 0.55 7.39 11.24
N VAL A 35 1.17 6.61 10.38
CA VAL A 35 1.37 5.16 10.53
C VAL A 35 2.83 4.78 10.75
N GLU A 36 3.76 5.67 10.40
CA GLU A 36 5.17 5.58 10.76
C GLU A 36 5.64 6.93 11.27
N GLY A 37 6.28 6.95 12.44
CA GLY A 37 6.67 8.17 13.15
C GLY A 37 5.60 8.65 14.14
N THR A 38 5.50 9.97 14.33
CA THR A 38 4.57 10.61 15.27
C THR A 38 3.95 11.86 14.64
N LYS A 39 2.91 12.44 15.23
CA LYS A 39 2.34 13.72 14.73
C LYS A 39 3.38 14.84 14.66
N LYS A 40 4.34 14.85 15.60
CA LYS A 40 5.39 15.88 15.66
C LYS A 40 6.54 15.60 14.68
N LYS A 41 6.77 14.33 14.36
CA LYS A 41 7.83 13.86 13.45
C LYS A 41 7.26 12.76 12.55
N PRO A 42 6.39 13.11 11.59
CA PRO A 42 5.78 12.12 10.71
C PRO A 42 6.82 11.58 9.72
N ILE A 43 6.71 10.31 9.37
CA ILE A 43 7.54 9.67 8.34
C ILE A 43 6.63 9.17 7.21
N ILE A 44 5.63 8.35 7.54
CA ILE A 44 4.58 7.93 6.61
C ILE A 44 3.22 8.22 7.22
N GLY A 45 2.36 8.85 6.43
CA GLY A 45 0.93 8.91 6.66
C GLY A 45 0.15 8.12 5.61
N ILE A 46 -1.11 7.84 5.92
CA ILE A 46 -2.11 7.41 4.95
C ILE A 46 -3.30 8.38 4.97
N ARG A 47 -3.73 8.81 3.77
CA ARG A 47 -4.94 9.59 3.58
C ARG A 47 -6.11 8.69 3.25
N TYR A 48 -7.15 8.80 4.05
CA TYR A 48 -8.35 7.98 3.97
C TYR A 48 -9.61 8.85 4.14
N PRO A 49 -10.75 8.51 3.53
CA PRO A 49 -10.95 7.55 2.44
C PRO A 49 -10.13 7.82 1.17
N GLY A 50 -9.71 6.77 0.47
CA GLY A 50 -9.13 6.87 -0.87
C GLY A 50 -10.18 7.19 -1.94
N LYS A 51 -9.73 7.63 -3.12
CA LYS A 51 -10.63 8.05 -4.22
C LYS A 51 -11.43 6.89 -4.81
N LYS A 52 -10.94 5.65 -4.70
CA LYS A 52 -11.64 4.47 -5.25
C LYS A 52 -12.72 3.93 -4.30
N LEU A 53 -12.74 4.36 -3.04
CA LEU A 53 -13.73 3.96 -2.06
C LEU A 53 -15.10 4.50 -2.48
N GLN A 54 -16.09 3.61 -2.57
CA GLN A 54 -17.45 4.01 -2.92
C GLN A 54 -18.51 3.18 -2.20
N ARG A 55 -19.64 3.82 -1.90
CA ARG A 55 -20.86 3.11 -1.49
C ARG A 55 -21.55 2.56 -2.74
N ARG A 56 -21.83 1.27 -2.74
CA ARG A 56 -22.44 0.56 -3.87
C ARG A 56 -23.94 0.82 -3.88
N LYS A 57 -24.49 1.10 -5.06
CA LYS A 57 -25.94 1.12 -5.29
C LYS A 57 -26.39 -0.28 -5.67
N LEU A 58 -27.03 -0.98 -4.74
CA LEU A 58 -27.55 -2.33 -4.96
C LEU A 58 -29.02 -2.26 -5.37
N LYS A 59 -29.44 -3.13 -6.30
CA LYS A 59 -30.86 -3.26 -6.68
C LYS A 59 -31.72 -3.72 -5.50
N PHE A 60 -31.18 -4.63 -4.69
CA PHE A 60 -31.81 -5.13 -3.47
C PHE A 60 -30.75 -5.24 -2.37
N GLU A 61 -30.97 -4.58 -1.24
CA GLU A 61 -30.13 -4.68 -0.06
C GLU A 61 -30.61 -5.84 0.81
N ARG A 62 -29.73 -6.81 1.05
CA ARG A 62 -29.98 -7.95 1.94
C ARG A 62 -28.99 -7.87 3.10
N THR A 63 -29.27 -8.55 4.20
CA THR A 63 -28.39 -8.60 5.39
C THR A 63 -26.93 -8.96 5.07
N ASN A 64 -26.72 -9.77 4.02
CA ASN A 64 -25.40 -10.24 3.61
C ASN A 64 -24.72 -9.38 2.52
N SER A 65 -25.34 -8.29 2.09
CA SER A 65 -24.84 -7.43 1.03
C SER A 65 -23.56 -6.69 1.41
N ALA A 66 -22.55 -6.72 0.53
CA ALA A 66 -21.41 -5.81 0.64
C ALA A 66 -21.82 -4.43 0.10
N LEU A 67 -21.97 -3.45 0.98
CA LEU A 67 -22.41 -2.09 0.66
C LEU A 67 -21.28 -1.19 0.17
N TRP A 68 -20.03 -1.61 0.36
CA TRP A 68 -18.85 -0.82 0.06
C TRP A 68 -17.97 -1.53 -0.95
N ALA A 69 -17.42 -0.76 -1.89
CA ALA A 69 -16.37 -1.20 -2.78
C ALA A 69 -15.06 -0.47 -2.46
N ASN A 70 -13.93 -1.17 -2.57
CA ASN A 70 -12.59 -0.64 -2.34
C ASN A 70 -12.46 0.06 -0.97
N LEU A 71 -13.09 -0.53 0.06
CA LEU A 71 -13.31 0.09 1.38
C LEU A 71 -12.02 0.56 2.07
N TYR A 72 -10.89 -0.08 1.78
CA TYR A 72 -9.60 0.24 2.38
C TYR A 72 -8.62 0.83 1.37
N ASP A 73 -9.13 1.46 0.30
CA ASP A 73 -8.33 2.33 -0.54
C ASP A 73 -7.84 3.54 0.29
N PHE A 74 -6.54 3.82 0.25
CA PHE A 74 -5.93 5.00 0.85
C PHE A 74 -4.71 5.44 0.03
N GLU A 75 -4.35 6.72 0.14
CA GLU A 75 -3.12 7.27 -0.44
C GLU A 75 -1.99 7.20 0.60
N VAL A 76 -0.81 6.72 0.21
CA VAL A 76 0.40 6.73 1.05
C VAL A 76 1.11 8.07 0.89
N VAL A 77 1.37 8.76 2.00
CA VAL A 77 1.93 10.12 2.04
C VAL A 77 3.26 10.11 2.80
N PRO A 78 4.41 10.17 2.12
CA PRO A 78 5.71 10.28 2.76
C PRO A 78 5.97 11.70 3.26
N TYR A 79 6.77 11.81 4.32
CA TYR A 79 7.17 13.07 4.93
C TYR A 79 8.69 13.17 5.05
N GLU A 80 9.20 14.39 4.89
CA GLU A 80 10.58 14.74 5.20
C GLU A 80 10.61 16.06 5.97
N LYS A 81 11.32 16.09 7.11
CA LYS A 81 11.43 17.27 7.98
C LYS A 81 10.06 17.89 8.32
N GLY A 82 9.05 17.04 8.53
CA GLY A 82 7.69 17.44 8.89
C GLY A 82 6.83 17.95 7.72
N LYS A 83 7.36 18.00 6.50
CA LYS A 83 6.62 18.39 5.29
C LYS A 83 6.26 17.17 4.47
N GLU A 84 5.04 17.17 3.93
CA GLU A 84 4.63 16.16 2.96
C GLU A 84 5.48 16.26 1.70
N LEU A 85 5.90 15.11 1.19
CA LEU A 85 6.57 15.00 -0.09
C LEU A 85 5.54 14.78 -1.20
N ASN A 86 5.91 15.16 -2.42
CA ASN A 86 5.07 14.89 -3.59
C ASN A 86 4.96 13.38 -3.83
N THR A 87 3.75 12.83 -3.69
CA THR A 87 3.44 11.41 -3.87
C THR A 87 3.70 10.91 -5.28
N GLN A 88 3.75 11.79 -6.29
CA GLN A 88 4.11 11.43 -7.67
C GLN A 88 5.55 10.91 -7.80
N LYS A 89 6.45 11.30 -6.89
CA LYS A 89 7.84 10.78 -6.85
C LYS A 89 7.93 9.36 -6.27
N PHE A 90 6.82 8.82 -5.78
CA PHE A 90 6.72 7.53 -5.10
C PHE A 90 5.71 6.59 -5.76
N THR A 91 5.43 6.80 -7.05
CA THR A 91 4.64 5.85 -7.84
C THR A 91 5.43 4.56 -8.05
N PHE A 92 4.73 3.46 -8.35
CA PHE A 92 5.40 2.19 -8.70
C PHE A 92 6.44 2.34 -9.80
N ALA A 93 6.16 3.16 -10.81
CA ALA A 93 7.09 3.44 -11.89
C ALA A 93 8.38 4.10 -11.38
N GLU A 94 8.26 5.15 -10.57
CA GLU A 94 9.43 5.87 -10.03
C GLU A 94 10.21 5.01 -9.04
N MET A 95 9.52 4.25 -8.19
CA MET A 95 10.18 3.31 -7.28
C MET A 95 10.94 2.21 -8.04
N MET A 96 10.38 1.67 -9.12
CA MET A 96 11.07 0.67 -9.94
C MET A 96 12.30 1.21 -10.66
N LYS A 97 12.23 2.44 -11.20
CA LYS A 97 13.39 3.10 -11.79
C LYS A 97 14.50 3.29 -10.76
N ASP A 98 14.16 3.88 -9.62
CA ASP A 98 15.10 4.09 -8.52
C ASP A 98 15.70 2.77 -8.01
N PHE A 99 14.90 1.70 -7.95
CA PHE A 99 15.41 0.39 -7.60
C PHE A 99 16.44 -0.12 -8.62
N GLN A 100 16.11 -0.05 -9.91
CA GLN A 100 16.99 -0.50 -10.99
C GLN A 100 18.31 0.29 -11.03
N GLU A 101 18.24 1.61 -10.86
CA GLU A 101 19.39 2.50 -11.00
C GLU A 101 20.29 2.48 -9.77
N ASN A 102 19.70 2.40 -8.56
CA ASN A 102 20.44 2.70 -7.33
C ASN A 102 20.51 1.53 -6.34
N LYS A 103 19.68 0.48 -6.47
CA LYS A 103 19.44 -0.46 -5.36
C LYS A 103 19.50 -1.94 -5.73
N LYS A 104 19.28 -2.33 -6.99
CA LYS A 104 19.09 -3.73 -7.41
C LYS A 104 20.27 -4.67 -7.10
N ASP A 105 21.50 -4.14 -7.17
CA ASP A 105 22.74 -4.90 -7.00
C ASP A 105 23.17 -4.99 -5.52
N ASN A 106 22.51 -4.23 -4.64
CA ASN A 106 22.83 -4.26 -3.22
C ASN A 106 22.15 -5.46 -2.52
N LYS A 107 22.96 -6.47 -2.16
CA LYS A 107 22.48 -7.69 -1.48
C LYS A 107 21.76 -7.40 -0.16
N LYS A 108 22.30 -6.51 0.68
CA LYS A 108 21.70 -6.17 1.99
C LYS A 108 20.33 -5.51 1.84
N PHE A 109 20.19 -4.62 0.86
CA PHE A 109 18.91 -3.99 0.56
C PHE A 109 17.89 -5.00 0.04
N TRP A 110 18.32 -5.92 -0.83
CA TRP A 110 17.47 -7.00 -1.32
C TRP A 110 16.94 -7.91 -0.21
N GLU A 111 17.79 -8.34 0.72
CA GLU A 111 17.38 -9.16 1.87
C GLU A 111 16.27 -8.47 2.70
N ILE A 112 16.32 -7.13 2.81
CA ILE A 112 15.29 -6.36 3.53
C ILE A 112 13.99 -6.27 2.72
N ILE A 113 14.06 -6.22 1.37
CA ILE A 113 12.86 -6.31 0.52
C ILE A 113 12.19 -7.68 0.69
N GLU A 114 12.97 -8.76 0.73
CA GLU A 114 12.45 -10.12 0.94
C GLU A 114 11.80 -10.27 2.32
N GLU A 115 12.44 -9.76 3.37
CA GLU A 115 11.85 -9.67 4.72
C GLU A 115 10.53 -8.90 4.68
N LEU A 116 10.54 -7.71 4.08
CA LEU A 116 9.35 -6.87 4.00
C LEU A 116 8.20 -7.54 3.25
N TYR A 117 8.51 -8.27 2.17
CA TYR A 117 7.52 -8.97 1.35
C TYR A 117 6.82 -10.06 2.18
N ASN A 118 7.59 -10.87 2.90
CA ASN A 118 7.10 -12.01 3.68
C ASN A 118 6.41 -11.58 4.99
N ASP A 119 7.00 -10.62 5.71
CA ASP A 119 6.67 -10.37 7.12
C ASP A 119 6.06 -8.99 7.39
N ASN A 120 6.01 -8.09 6.41
CA ASN A 120 5.64 -6.68 6.59
C ASN A 120 6.54 -5.93 7.60
N THR A 121 7.75 -6.43 7.85
CA THR A 121 8.70 -5.86 8.81
C THR A 121 9.96 -5.34 8.14
N ILE A 122 10.63 -4.42 8.84
CA ILE A 122 11.97 -3.94 8.51
C ILE A 122 12.74 -3.96 9.83
N THR A 123 13.45 -5.07 10.10
CA THR A 123 14.19 -5.24 11.34
C THR A 123 15.62 -4.71 11.26
N LYS A 124 16.22 -4.74 10.07
CA LYS A 124 17.59 -4.28 9.83
C LYS A 124 17.62 -2.80 9.41
N LYS A 125 18.69 -2.10 9.78
CA LYS A 125 18.96 -0.74 9.26
C LYS A 125 19.29 -0.83 7.76
N PRO A 126 18.54 -0.14 6.88
CA PRO A 126 18.82 -0.15 5.45
C PRO A 126 20.19 0.50 5.13
N PRO A 127 20.92 -0.01 4.12
CA PRO A 127 22.14 0.65 3.64
C PRO A 127 21.83 2.03 3.07
N ASN A 128 22.76 2.98 3.19
CA ASN A 128 22.63 4.29 2.55
C ASN A 128 22.95 4.14 1.05
N LEU A 129 21.95 4.25 0.19
CA LEU A 129 22.07 4.08 -1.25
C LEU A 129 21.62 5.37 -1.97
N PRO A 130 22.11 5.63 -3.19
CA PRO A 130 21.70 6.80 -3.95
C PRO A 130 20.20 6.81 -4.28
N GLY A 131 19.73 7.95 -4.77
CA GLY A 131 18.34 8.17 -5.17
C GLY A 131 17.42 8.38 -3.96
N ILE A 132 16.28 7.69 -3.93
CA ILE A 132 15.36 7.76 -2.79
C ILE A 132 16.05 7.17 -1.55
N ASP A 133 15.97 7.86 -0.40
CA ASP A 133 16.48 7.32 0.87
C ASP A 133 15.96 5.89 1.10
N SER A 134 16.89 4.96 1.34
CA SER A 134 16.57 3.53 1.42
C SER A 134 15.52 3.21 2.48
N LYS A 135 15.53 3.90 3.61
CA LYS A 135 14.54 3.69 4.67
C LYS A 135 13.18 4.21 4.23
N LEU A 136 13.12 5.41 3.66
CA LEU A 136 11.89 5.98 3.13
C LEU A 136 11.30 5.12 2.01
N TYR A 137 12.14 4.64 1.08
CA TYR A 137 11.74 3.71 0.01
C TYR A 137 11.02 2.49 0.58
N LEU A 138 11.63 1.80 1.55
CA LEU A 138 11.07 0.58 2.14
C LEU A 138 9.78 0.85 2.92
N LEU A 139 9.70 1.98 3.64
CA LEU A 139 8.49 2.36 4.36
C LEU A 139 7.34 2.70 3.40
N VAL A 140 7.60 3.45 2.33
CA VAL A 140 6.60 3.69 1.28
C VAL A 140 6.16 2.37 0.66
N LEU A 141 7.11 1.50 0.30
CA LEU A 141 6.84 0.20 -0.30
C LEU A 141 5.92 -0.66 0.58
N LYS A 142 6.21 -0.74 1.88
CA LYS A 142 5.41 -1.44 2.88
C LYS A 142 3.95 -1.03 2.82
N TRP A 143 3.70 0.27 2.87
CA TRP A 143 2.34 0.81 2.96
C TRP A 143 1.58 0.72 1.64
N ILE A 144 2.27 0.85 0.51
CA ILE A 144 1.68 0.59 -0.80
C ILE A 144 1.31 -0.90 -0.93
N TRP A 145 2.19 -1.82 -0.53
CA TRP A 145 1.90 -3.26 -0.56
C TRP A 145 0.72 -3.66 0.31
N ILE A 146 0.59 -3.08 1.51
CA ILE A 146 -0.57 -3.29 2.38
C ILE A 146 -1.86 -2.83 1.69
N GLN A 147 -1.83 -1.67 1.03
CA GLN A 147 -2.99 -1.14 0.29
C GLN A 147 -3.35 -2.02 -0.92
N GLU A 148 -2.36 -2.47 -1.68
CA GLU A 148 -2.57 -3.40 -2.80
C GLU A 148 -3.15 -4.73 -2.34
N ASP A 149 -2.72 -5.25 -1.19
CA ASP A 149 -3.28 -6.49 -0.65
C ASP A 149 -4.74 -6.32 -0.21
N PHE A 150 -5.08 -5.19 0.42
CA PHE A 150 -6.47 -4.89 0.75
C PHE A 150 -7.36 -4.81 -0.47
N ASN A 151 -6.87 -4.15 -1.52
CA ASN A 151 -7.64 -3.92 -2.72
C ASN A 151 -7.75 -5.19 -3.58
N TYR A 152 -6.67 -5.93 -3.73
CA TYR A 152 -6.57 -6.97 -4.76
C TYR A 152 -6.44 -8.38 -4.20
N ARG A 153 -5.96 -8.59 -2.98
CA ARG A 153 -5.68 -9.96 -2.47
C ARG A 153 -6.72 -10.47 -1.49
N PHE A 154 -7.07 -9.68 -0.47
CA PHE A 154 -7.87 -10.18 0.65
C PHE A 154 -9.35 -9.79 0.55
N ASN A 155 -10.21 -10.69 1.01
CA ASN A 155 -11.60 -10.38 1.33
C ASN A 155 -11.75 -9.88 2.77
N TRP A 156 -12.97 -9.44 3.08
CA TRP A 156 -13.34 -8.92 4.39
C TRP A 156 -13.18 -9.92 5.54
N GLU A 157 -13.36 -11.21 5.32
CA GLU A 157 -13.22 -12.26 6.35
C GLU A 157 -11.75 -12.51 6.69
N GLU A 158 -10.88 -12.59 5.68
CA GLU A 158 -9.44 -12.83 5.83
C GLU A 158 -8.75 -11.73 6.64
N VAL A 159 -9.18 -10.48 6.44
CA VAL A 159 -8.67 -9.33 7.21
C VAL A 159 -9.50 -9.03 8.45
N LYS A 160 -10.50 -9.85 8.78
CA LYS A 160 -11.42 -9.66 9.91
C LYS A 160 -12.03 -8.26 9.96
N SER A 161 -12.40 -7.76 8.79
CA SER A 161 -13.04 -6.47 8.62
C SER A 161 -14.41 -6.46 9.31
N PRO A 162 -14.76 -5.43 10.08
CA PRO A 162 -16.10 -5.29 10.65
C PRO A 162 -17.17 -5.00 9.59
N ILE A 163 -16.76 -4.63 8.37
CA ILE A 163 -17.65 -4.27 7.27
C ILE A 163 -17.35 -5.14 6.07
N ARG A 164 -18.38 -5.74 5.48
CA ARG A 164 -18.26 -6.48 4.22
C ARG A 164 -17.99 -5.52 3.07
N TYR A 165 -16.92 -5.80 2.32
CA TYR A 165 -16.56 -5.03 1.13
C TYR A 165 -16.20 -5.96 -0.02
N VAL A 166 -16.18 -5.38 -1.22
CA VAL A 166 -15.71 -6.04 -2.44
C VAL A 166 -14.77 -5.15 -3.22
N LEU A 167 -14.04 -5.75 -4.16
CA LEU A 167 -13.27 -5.03 -5.17
C LEU A 167 -14.16 -4.73 -6.38
N GLU A 168 -14.15 -3.48 -6.83
CA GLU A 168 -14.77 -3.07 -8.09
C GLU A 168 -13.78 -2.28 -8.94
N THR A 169 -13.86 -2.46 -10.26
CA THR A 169 -13.15 -1.63 -11.24
C THR A 169 -13.66 -0.19 -11.18
N ARG A 170 -12.95 0.73 -11.85
CA ARG A 170 -13.44 2.09 -12.09
C ARG A 170 -14.81 2.13 -12.78
N THR A 171 -15.16 1.10 -13.56
CA THR A 171 -16.45 0.99 -14.25
C THR A 171 -17.54 0.33 -13.40
N GLY A 172 -17.25 -0.02 -12.13
CA GLY A 172 -18.21 -0.65 -11.22
C GLY A 172 -18.39 -2.16 -11.39
N SER A 173 -17.62 -2.79 -12.29
CA SER A 173 -17.65 -4.25 -12.46
C SER A 173 -16.90 -4.92 -11.31
N ARG A 174 -17.46 -6.00 -10.78
CA ARG A 174 -16.74 -6.85 -9.82
C ARG A 174 -15.48 -7.40 -10.48
N THR A 175 -14.38 -7.35 -9.75
CA THR A 175 -13.11 -7.95 -10.20
C THR A 175 -12.79 -9.16 -9.33
N ALA A 176 -12.26 -10.20 -9.97
CA ALA A 176 -11.64 -11.30 -9.24
C ALA A 176 -10.43 -10.77 -8.45
N ARG A 177 -10.04 -11.51 -7.43
CA ARG A 177 -8.83 -11.18 -6.68
C ARG A 177 -7.61 -11.33 -7.57
N GLY A 178 -6.65 -10.44 -7.37
CA GLY A 178 -5.35 -10.43 -8.01
C GLY A 178 -4.22 -10.76 -7.05
N ALA A 179 -2.99 -10.48 -7.50
CA ALA A 179 -1.77 -10.85 -6.79
C ALA A 179 -1.40 -9.91 -5.63
N GLY A 180 -2.10 -8.78 -5.43
CA GLY A 180 -1.75 -7.77 -4.43
C GLY A 180 -0.29 -7.33 -4.55
N ARG A 181 0.44 -7.32 -3.44
CA ARG A 181 1.88 -6.98 -3.42
C ARG A 181 2.74 -7.83 -4.36
N ALA A 182 2.35 -9.09 -4.62
CA ALA A 182 3.17 -10.04 -5.36
C ALA A 182 3.38 -9.60 -6.80
N LYS A 183 2.47 -8.79 -7.36
CA LYS A 183 2.65 -8.17 -8.67
C LYS A 183 3.87 -7.25 -8.71
N PHE A 184 4.00 -6.36 -7.73
CA PHE A 184 5.14 -5.45 -7.67
C PHE A 184 6.43 -6.17 -7.24
N PHE A 185 6.33 -7.12 -6.31
CA PHE A 185 7.49 -7.93 -5.92
C PHE A 185 8.06 -8.74 -7.10
N ALA A 186 7.20 -9.35 -7.94
CA ALA A 186 7.62 -10.00 -9.18
C ALA A 186 8.33 -9.02 -10.13
N ALA A 187 7.86 -7.77 -10.23
CA ALA A 187 8.53 -6.75 -11.03
C ALA A 187 9.94 -6.43 -10.49
N LEU A 188 10.11 -6.35 -9.17
CA LEU A 188 11.43 -6.15 -8.56
C LEU A 188 12.37 -7.35 -8.81
N ILE A 189 11.85 -8.59 -8.76
CA ILE A 189 12.62 -9.80 -9.12
C ILE A 189 13.11 -9.69 -10.56
N LEU A 190 12.23 -9.38 -11.52
CA LEU A 190 12.62 -9.25 -12.93
C LEU A 190 13.72 -8.18 -13.12
N LEU A 191 13.58 -7.03 -12.45
CA LEU A 191 14.59 -5.96 -12.47
C LEU A 191 15.92 -6.34 -11.82
N LYS A 192 15.87 -7.13 -10.73
CA LYS A 192 17.07 -7.61 -10.05
C LYS A 192 17.90 -8.53 -10.93
N HIS A 193 17.24 -9.28 -11.80
CA HIS A 193 17.89 -10.17 -12.75
C HIS A 193 18.28 -9.40 -14.02
N TYR A 194 17.72 -9.77 -15.17
CA TYR A 194 18.21 -9.33 -16.47
C TYR A 194 17.25 -8.41 -17.21
N PHE A 195 16.09 -8.09 -16.65
CA PHE A 195 15.12 -7.23 -17.32
C PHE A 195 15.34 -5.78 -16.96
N ASN A 196 15.21 -4.90 -17.95
CA ASN A 196 15.14 -3.47 -17.70
C ASN A 196 13.68 -3.04 -17.48
N PHE A 197 13.53 -1.83 -16.95
CA PHE A 197 12.25 -1.20 -16.62
C PHE A 197 11.26 -1.18 -17.78
N GLU A 198 11.71 -0.89 -18.99
CA GLU A 198 10.86 -0.84 -20.18
C GLU A 198 10.31 -2.22 -20.56
N LEU A 199 11.09 -3.29 -20.36
CA LEU A 199 10.63 -4.66 -20.55
C LEU A 199 9.68 -5.10 -19.42
N VAL A 200 10.02 -4.82 -18.16
CA VAL A 200 9.18 -5.22 -17.02
C VAL A 200 7.79 -4.59 -17.10
N LYS A 201 7.68 -3.33 -17.51
CA LYS A 201 6.38 -2.65 -17.72
C LYS A 201 5.49 -3.31 -18.76
N LYS A 202 6.07 -3.97 -19.76
CA LYS A 202 5.34 -4.73 -20.79
C LYS A 202 4.87 -6.08 -20.25
N ILE A 203 5.67 -6.72 -19.40
CA ILE A 203 5.36 -8.04 -18.81
C ILE A 203 4.34 -7.91 -17.69
N ILE A 204 4.51 -6.91 -16.82
CA ILE A 204 3.68 -6.64 -15.65
C ILE A 204 3.09 -5.23 -15.83
N PRO A 205 1.86 -5.11 -16.36
CA PRO A 205 1.24 -3.81 -16.59
C PRO A 205 1.07 -3.08 -15.26
N LEU A 206 1.75 -1.96 -15.07
CA LEU A 206 1.59 -1.11 -13.88
C LEU A 206 0.44 -0.14 -14.15
N TYR A 207 -0.63 -0.20 -13.34
CA TYR A 207 -1.85 0.58 -13.52
C TYR A 207 -1.71 2.03 -13.03
#